data_AF-D9YZD3-F1
#
_entry.id   AF-D9YZD3-F1
#
_cell.length_a   1.000
_cell.length_b   1.000
_cell.length_c   1.000
_cell.angle_alpha   90.00
_cell.angle_beta   90.00
_cell.angle_gamma   90.00
#
_symmetry.space_group_name_H-M   'P 1'
#
loop_
_entity.id
_entity.type
_entity.pdbx_description
1 polymer ?
#
loop_
_entity_poly.entity_id
_entity_poly.type
_entity_poly.pdbx_seq_one_letter_code
_entity_poly.pdbx_strand_id
1 'polypeptide(L)'
;LTKLLKLCRDDDSLSLRKEEDCDTLTITSAGEGRAVECDMNLMDIENEQLGVPDCEYSCEIKMKCSQFAKICRDLKDCGGENLRIDCDKNSVKFSMKCDGHVKSSSIKLEHDVEITHCKEAVENLCFSLRYLLLFTNKACALSDDVTLRLSAETPLMIDYCVADSPEKGLVRYFLAPKLDDE
;
A
#
# COMPACT_ATOMS: atom_id res chain seq x y z
N LEU A 1 13.42 -4.76 -15.29
CA LEU A 1 12.16 -5.52 -15.07
C LEU A 1 10.90 -4.84 -15.60
N THR A 2 10.41 -3.71 -15.07
CA THR A 2 9.11 -3.12 -15.49
C THR A 2 8.94 -2.89 -17.00
N LYS A 3 10.02 -2.47 -17.70
CA LYS A 3 9.98 -2.30 -19.15
C LYS A 3 9.75 -3.62 -19.91
N LEU A 4 10.27 -4.73 -19.37
CA LEU A 4 10.12 -6.07 -19.96
C LEU A 4 8.71 -6.61 -19.71
N LEU A 5 8.20 -6.46 -18.49
CA LEU A 5 6.84 -6.89 -18.15
C LEU A 5 5.76 -6.20 -19.00
N LYS A 6 6.00 -4.95 -19.42
CA LYS A 6 5.11 -4.23 -20.35
C LYS A 6 5.01 -4.84 -21.75
N LEU A 7 5.87 -5.78 -22.10
CA LEU A 7 5.77 -6.52 -23.37
C LEU A 7 4.76 -7.67 -23.29
N CYS A 8 4.43 -8.13 -22.08
CA CYS A 8 3.49 -9.21 -21.82
C CYS A 8 2.05 -8.69 -21.95
N ARG A 9 1.13 -9.53 -22.42
CA ARG A 9 -0.31 -9.22 -22.37
C ARG A 9 -0.91 -9.66 -21.04
N ASP A 10 -2.07 -9.10 -20.71
CA ASP A 10 -2.76 -9.39 -19.44
C ASP A 10 -3.23 -10.84 -19.34
N ASP A 11 -3.45 -11.52 -20.48
CA ASP A 11 -3.89 -12.90 -20.62
C ASP A 11 -2.76 -13.90 -20.92
N ASP A 12 -1.53 -13.43 -21.09
CA ASP A 12 -0.39 -14.31 -21.35
C ASP A 12 0.00 -15.09 -20.08
N SER A 13 0.48 -16.32 -20.28
CA SER A 13 1.22 -17.04 -19.24
C SER A 13 2.63 -16.49 -19.10
N LEU A 14 3.04 -16.15 -17.87
CA LEU A 14 4.37 -15.62 -17.57
C LEU A 14 5.23 -16.68 -16.87
N SER A 15 6.43 -16.93 -17.38
CA SER A 15 7.42 -17.83 -16.80
C SER A 15 8.72 -17.10 -16.51
N LEU A 16 9.30 -17.33 -15.34
CA LEU A 16 10.60 -16.81 -14.93
C LEU A 16 11.54 -18.01 -14.72
N ARG A 17 12.66 -18.03 -15.44
CA ARG A 17 13.64 -19.12 -15.37
C ARG A 17 15.05 -18.56 -15.15
N LYS A 18 15.78 -19.17 -14.22
CA LYS A 18 17.21 -18.96 -14.01
C LYS A 18 17.87 -20.34 -13.98
N GLU A 19 18.93 -20.52 -14.76
CA GLU A 19 19.74 -21.75 -14.70
C GLU A 19 20.73 -21.70 -13.53
N GLU A 20 21.22 -22.87 -13.12
CA GLU A 20 22.28 -22.96 -12.10
C GLU A 20 23.54 -22.24 -12.59
N ASP A 21 24.20 -21.52 -11.68
CA ASP A 21 25.44 -20.77 -11.94
C ASP A 21 25.41 -19.78 -13.12
N CYS A 22 24.22 -19.26 -13.44
CA CYS A 22 24.03 -18.24 -14.47
C CYS A 22 23.60 -16.90 -13.88
N ASP A 23 24.12 -15.79 -14.42
CA ASP A 23 23.77 -14.42 -14.01
C ASP A 23 22.64 -13.81 -14.85
N THR A 24 21.86 -14.66 -15.52
CA THR A 24 20.77 -14.25 -16.40
C THR A 24 19.44 -14.81 -15.91
N LEU A 25 18.43 -13.95 -15.85
CA LEU A 25 17.03 -14.34 -15.70
C LEU A 25 16.34 -14.27 -17.05
N THR A 26 15.80 -15.38 -17.51
CA THR A 26 14.96 -15.48 -18.70
C THR A 26 13.50 -15.31 -18.29
N ILE A 27 12.81 -14.37 -18.94
CA ILE A 27 11.38 -14.09 -18.76
C ILE A 27 10.68 -14.43 -20.07
N THR A 28 9.71 -15.35 -20.00
CA THR A 28 8.92 -15.78 -21.15
C THR A 28 7.45 -15.44 -20.93
N SER A 29 6.83 -14.77 -21.90
CA SER A 29 5.38 -14.55 -21.99
C SER A 29 4.84 -15.36 -23.15
N ALA A 30 3.85 -16.23 -22.91
CA ALA A 30 3.25 -17.05 -23.96
C ALA A 30 1.72 -16.95 -23.94
N GLY A 31 1.16 -16.54 -25.08
CA GLY A 31 -0.27 -16.44 -25.34
C GLY A 31 -0.62 -16.84 -26.79
N GLU A 32 -1.87 -16.68 -27.17
CA GLU A 32 -2.35 -17.14 -28.48
C GLU A 32 -1.67 -16.37 -29.64
N GLY A 33 -0.89 -17.09 -30.45
CA GLY A 33 -0.19 -16.54 -31.62
C GLY A 33 0.96 -15.58 -31.31
N ARG A 34 1.37 -15.43 -30.04
CA ARG A 34 2.47 -14.54 -29.64
C ARG A 34 3.25 -15.12 -28.46
N ALA A 35 4.57 -15.10 -28.60
CA ALA A 35 5.50 -15.36 -27.51
C ALA A 35 6.51 -14.22 -27.41
N VAL A 36 6.91 -13.88 -26.19
CA VAL A 36 7.98 -12.94 -25.88
C VAL A 36 8.98 -13.67 -25.01
N GLU A 37 10.25 -13.59 -25.35
CA GLU A 37 11.35 -14.10 -24.53
C GLU A 37 12.35 -12.95 -24.32
N CYS A 38 12.77 -12.75 -23.08
CA CYS A 38 13.68 -11.67 -22.71
C CYS A 38 14.67 -12.17 -21.66
N ASP A 39 15.94 -12.04 -21.98
CA ASP A 39 17.02 -12.27 -21.04
C ASP A 39 17.43 -10.96 -20.37
N MET A 40 17.59 -10.99 -19.05
CA MET A 40 18.11 -9.87 -18.29
C MET A 40 19.25 -10.29 -17.36
N ASN A 41 20.32 -9.50 -17.38
CA ASN A 41 21.41 -9.66 -16.44
C ASN A 41 20.93 -9.35 -15.02
N LEU A 42 21.30 -10.23 -14.09
CA LEU A 42 21.10 -10.06 -12.66
C LEU A 42 22.14 -9.10 -12.09
N MET A 43 21.85 -8.59 -10.90
CA MET A 43 22.75 -7.74 -10.15
C MET A 43 22.89 -8.33 -8.75
N ASP A 44 24.10 -8.34 -8.23
CA ASP A 44 24.35 -8.66 -6.83
C ASP A 44 23.89 -7.49 -5.97
N ILE A 45 22.86 -7.73 -5.18
CA ILE A 45 22.34 -6.78 -4.22
C ILE A 45 22.67 -7.33 -2.84
N GLU A 46 23.51 -6.60 -2.10
CA GLU A 46 23.75 -6.87 -0.69
C GLU A 46 22.41 -6.77 0.05
N ASN A 47 21.94 -7.90 0.58
CA ASN A 47 20.62 -7.99 1.18
C ASN A 47 20.76 -8.08 2.71
N GLU A 48 20.55 -6.95 3.38
CA GLU A 48 20.26 -6.96 4.81
C GLU A 48 18.78 -7.28 5.00
N GLN A 49 18.48 -8.56 5.23
CA GLN A 49 17.12 -8.97 5.58
C GLN A 49 16.77 -8.43 6.96
N LEU A 50 15.99 -7.36 6.99
CA LEU A 50 15.36 -6.89 8.21
C LEU A 50 14.18 -7.80 8.53
N GLY A 51 14.24 -8.45 9.70
CA GLY A 51 13.10 -9.18 10.22
C GLY A 51 11.93 -8.23 10.45
N VAL A 52 10.74 -8.60 9.99
CA VAL A 52 9.51 -7.88 10.33
C VAL A 52 9.08 -8.35 11.71
N PRO A 53 9.04 -7.47 12.73
CA PRO A 53 8.56 -7.86 14.06
C PRO A 53 7.05 -8.11 14.03
N ASP A 54 6.60 -9.06 14.85
CA ASP A 54 5.18 -9.25 15.13
C ASP A 54 4.69 -8.08 15.99
N CYS A 55 4.01 -7.13 15.36
CA CYS A 55 3.40 -5.98 16.03
C CYS A 55 1.94 -6.29 16.35
N GLU A 56 1.53 -6.04 17.59
CA GLU A 56 0.11 -5.99 17.93
C GLU A 56 -0.49 -4.64 17.52
N TYR A 57 -1.57 -4.69 16.75
CA TYR A 57 -2.27 -3.50 16.30
C TYR A 57 -3.54 -3.27 17.13
N SER A 58 -3.79 -2.02 17.49
CA SER A 58 -4.94 -1.61 18.30
C SER A 58 -6.21 -1.54 17.46
N CYS A 59 -6.09 -1.13 16.19
CA CYS A 59 -7.20 -1.05 15.23
C CYS A 59 -6.85 -1.72 13.89
N GLU A 60 -7.83 -2.37 13.28
CA GLU A 60 -7.80 -2.86 11.90
C GLU A 60 -9.01 -2.32 11.14
N ILE A 61 -8.74 -1.69 10.00
CA ILE A 61 -9.72 -1.00 9.17
C ILE A 61 -9.62 -1.55 7.75
N LYS A 62 -10.72 -2.05 7.22
CA LYS A 62 -10.84 -2.51 5.84
C LYS A 62 -11.80 -1.61 5.05
N MET A 63 -11.39 -1.18 3.88
CA MET A 63 -12.22 -0.37 2.98
C MET A 63 -11.82 -0.56 1.51
N LYS A 64 -12.58 0.02 0.58
CA LYS A 64 -12.22 0.00 -0.84
C LYS A 64 -10.93 0.79 -1.07
N CYS A 65 -10.00 0.21 -1.83
CA CYS A 65 -8.74 0.86 -2.18
C CYS A 65 -8.99 2.17 -2.92
N SER A 66 -9.96 2.20 -3.82
CA SER A 66 -10.36 3.38 -4.57
C SER A 66 -10.84 4.53 -3.67
N GLN A 67 -11.55 4.22 -2.58
CA GLN A 67 -12.00 5.19 -1.59
C GLN A 67 -10.83 5.76 -0.80
N PHE A 68 -9.94 4.91 -0.28
CA PHE A 68 -8.75 5.37 0.44
C PHE A 68 -7.81 6.21 -0.44
N ALA A 69 -7.61 5.79 -1.70
CA ALA A 69 -6.84 6.53 -2.69
C ALA A 69 -7.46 7.88 -3.04
N LYS A 70 -8.79 7.97 -3.07
CA LYS A 70 -9.51 9.24 -3.28
C LYS A 70 -9.32 10.17 -2.09
N ILE A 71 -9.50 9.67 -0.86
CA ILE A 71 -9.28 10.44 0.37
C ILE A 71 -7.87 11.03 0.38
N CYS A 72 -6.85 10.22 0.08
CA CYS A 72 -5.47 10.70 0.05
C CYS A 72 -5.24 11.80 -0.99
N ARG A 73 -5.86 11.70 -2.16
CA ARG A 73 -5.74 12.72 -3.24
C ARG A 73 -6.50 14.00 -2.90
N ASP A 74 -7.76 13.89 -2.52
CA ASP A 74 -8.60 15.04 -2.16
C ASP A 74 -7.93 15.89 -1.05
N LEU A 75 -7.38 15.22 -0.05
CA LEU A 75 -6.68 15.87 1.04
C LEU A 75 -5.34 16.46 0.58
N LYS A 76 -4.62 15.81 -0.34
CA LYS A 76 -3.40 16.40 -0.93
C LYS A 76 -3.70 17.69 -1.69
N ASP A 77 -4.80 17.71 -2.43
CA ASP A 77 -5.24 18.86 -3.21
C ASP A 77 -5.69 20.03 -2.33
N CYS A 78 -6.10 19.77 -1.08
CA CYS A 78 -6.32 20.80 -0.07
C CYS A 78 -5.03 21.47 0.43
N GLY A 79 -3.86 21.03 -0.03
CA GLY A 79 -2.56 21.63 0.32
C GLY A 79 -1.90 21.03 1.56
N GLY A 80 -2.38 19.89 2.08
CA GLY A 80 -1.75 19.24 3.23
C GLY A 80 -0.59 18.32 2.85
N GLU A 81 0.29 18.06 3.82
CA GLU A 81 1.43 17.14 3.66
C GLU A 81 1.34 15.89 4.54
N ASN A 82 0.65 16.01 5.67
CA ASN A 82 0.57 14.98 6.68
C ASN A 82 -0.89 14.63 6.97
N LEU A 83 -1.19 13.34 6.91
CA LEU A 83 -2.50 12.78 7.18
C LEU A 83 -2.55 12.29 8.62
N ARG A 84 -3.47 12.84 9.41
CA ARG A 84 -3.84 12.30 10.72
C ARG A 84 -4.96 11.29 10.55
N ILE A 85 -4.81 10.13 11.18
CA ILE A 85 -5.80 9.07 11.19
C ILE A 85 -6.22 8.83 12.64
N ASP A 86 -7.49 9.03 12.90
CA ASP A 86 -8.15 8.70 14.16
C ASP A 86 -9.11 7.53 13.90
N CYS A 87 -9.14 6.53 14.77
CA CYS A 87 -10.06 5.41 14.65
C CYS A 87 -10.62 5.02 16.02
N ASP A 88 -11.93 4.90 16.10
CA ASP A 88 -12.65 4.30 17.21
C ASP A 88 -13.43 3.06 16.73
N LYS A 89 -14.33 2.52 17.57
CA LYS A 89 -15.12 1.33 17.22
C LYS A 89 -16.18 1.57 16.14
N ASN A 90 -16.54 2.82 15.89
CA ASN A 90 -17.68 3.21 15.06
C ASN A 90 -17.26 3.94 13.79
N SER A 91 -16.07 4.54 13.79
CA SER A 91 -15.66 5.44 12.73
C SER A 91 -14.16 5.56 12.57
N VAL A 92 -13.75 5.90 11.35
CA VAL A 92 -12.40 6.37 11.03
C VAL A 92 -12.48 7.80 10.54
N LYS A 93 -11.55 8.64 10.98
CA LYS A 93 -11.42 10.02 10.56
C LYS A 93 -10.03 10.26 9.98
N PHE A 94 -10.02 10.82 8.79
CA PHE A 94 -8.85 11.28 8.08
C PHE A 94 -8.83 12.80 8.14
N SER A 95 -7.79 13.40 8.70
CA SER A 95 -7.72 14.85 8.85
C SER A 95 -6.33 15.39 8.60
N MET A 96 -6.23 16.69 8.33
CA MET A 96 -4.95 17.36 8.14
C MET A 96 -5.06 18.84 8.43
N LYS A 97 -3.92 19.42 8.80
CA LYS A 97 -3.66 20.86 8.67
C LYS A 97 -3.28 21.15 7.22
N CYS A 98 -3.75 22.27 6.70
CA CYS A 98 -3.54 22.69 5.33
C CYS A 98 -2.87 24.07 5.34
N ASP A 99 -2.01 24.31 4.35
CA ASP A 99 -1.38 25.61 4.15
C ASP A 99 -2.19 26.45 3.15
N GLY A 100 -2.35 27.75 3.42
CA GLY A 100 -3.02 28.69 2.53
C GLY A 100 -4.47 28.99 2.91
N HIS A 101 -5.38 28.99 1.93
CA HIS A 101 -6.78 29.43 2.13
C HIS A 101 -7.63 28.45 2.94
N VAL A 102 -7.33 27.15 2.84
CA VAL A 102 -7.92 26.10 3.67
C VAL A 102 -7.01 25.91 4.88
N LYS A 103 -7.55 26.05 6.09
CA LYS A 103 -6.75 25.85 7.33
C LYS A 103 -6.65 24.38 7.74
N SER A 104 -7.69 23.62 7.48
CA SER A 104 -7.77 22.20 7.81
C SER A 104 -8.85 21.54 6.97
N SER A 105 -8.66 20.26 6.70
CA SER A 105 -9.66 19.42 6.03
C SER A 105 -9.81 18.11 6.77
N SER A 106 -11.02 17.55 6.79
CA SER A 106 -11.28 16.26 7.40
C SER A 106 -12.40 15.50 6.69
N ILE A 107 -12.22 14.20 6.56
CA ILE A 107 -13.19 13.25 6.02
C ILE A 107 -13.41 12.18 7.09
N LYS A 108 -14.65 11.99 7.53
CA LYS A 108 -15.04 10.96 8.50
C LYS A 108 -15.89 9.92 7.81
N LEU A 109 -15.57 8.64 8.03
CA LEU A 109 -16.33 7.51 7.54
C LEU A 109 -16.93 6.76 8.74
N GLU A 110 -18.26 6.67 8.75
CA GLU A 110 -19.05 5.83 9.67
C GLU A 110 -19.71 4.66 8.93
N HIS A 111 -19.83 4.79 7.61
CA HIS A 111 -20.37 3.82 6.67
C HIS A 111 -19.34 3.62 5.54
N ASP A 112 -19.47 2.51 4.79
CA ASP A 112 -18.54 2.11 3.71
C ASP A 112 -17.11 1.81 4.19
N VAL A 113 -16.96 1.52 5.48
CA VAL A 113 -15.72 1.05 6.10
C VAL A 113 -16.07 -0.08 7.06
N GLU A 114 -15.21 -1.11 7.10
CA GLU A 114 -15.33 -2.23 8.03
C GLU A 114 -14.21 -2.12 9.07
N ILE A 115 -14.56 -1.88 10.32
CA ILE A 115 -13.62 -1.87 11.44
C ILE A 115 -13.67 -3.26 12.07
N THR A 116 -12.80 -4.15 11.62
CA THR A 116 -12.78 -5.57 12.00
C THR A 116 -12.23 -5.76 13.42
N HIS A 117 -11.37 -4.86 13.87
CA HIS A 117 -10.75 -4.92 15.19
C HIS A 117 -10.52 -3.51 15.76
N CYS A 118 -10.87 -3.30 17.03
CA CYS A 118 -10.54 -2.08 17.77
C CYS A 118 -10.51 -2.40 19.28
N LYS A 119 -9.31 -2.70 19.81
CA LYS A 119 -9.10 -2.92 21.26
C LYS A 119 -9.27 -1.61 22.03
N GLU A 120 -8.61 -0.58 21.53
CA GLU A 120 -8.59 0.79 22.04
C GLU A 120 -8.67 1.76 20.85
N ALA A 121 -9.18 2.96 21.11
CA ALA A 121 -9.19 4.00 20.08
C ALA A 121 -7.76 4.49 19.84
N VAL A 122 -7.42 4.75 18.58
CA VAL A 122 -6.17 5.38 18.18
C VAL A 122 -6.46 6.81 17.74
N GLU A 123 -5.69 7.76 18.25
CA GLU A 123 -5.88 9.18 17.98
C GLU A 123 -4.56 9.84 17.58
N ASN A 124 -4.65 10.85 16.72
CA ASN A 124 -3.56 11.72 16.30
C ASN A 124 -2.36 11.00 15.65
N LEU A 125 -2.57 9.84 15.04
CA LEU A 125 -1.50 9.17 14.29
C LEU A 125 -1.24 9.88 12.97
N CYS A 126 -0.05 10.47 12.84
CA CYS A 126 0.30 11.33 11.72
C CYS A 126 1.20 10.59 10.71
N PHE A 127 0.87 10.64 9.42
CA PHE A 127 1.62 9.94 8.37
C PHE A 127 1.89 10.84 7.17
N SER A 128 3.01 10.62 6.50
CA SER A 128 3.32 11.36 5.27
C SER A 128 2.37 10.99 4.14
N LEU A 129 1.60 11.97 3.67
CA LEU A 129 0.64 11.77 2.58
C LEU A 129 1.33 11.43 1.25
N ARG A 130 2.58 11.90 1.06
CA ARG A 130 3.39 11.56 -0.11
C ARG A 130 3.60 10.06 -0.23
N TYR A 131 3.90 9.37 0.88
CA TYR A 131 4.10 7.92 0.87
C TYR A 131 2.78 7.17 0.70
N LEU A 132 1.72 7.63 1.38
CA LEU A 132 0.39 7.03 1.23
C LEU A 132 -0.09 7.06 -0.24
N LEU A 133 0.08 8.18 -0.94
CA LEU A 133 -0.22 8.29 -2.36
C LEU A 133 0.62 7.34 -3.24
N LEU A 134 1.89 7.13 -2.90
CA LEU A 134 2.75 6.17 -3.61
C LEU A 134 2.22 4.74 -3.47
N PHE A 135 1.74 4.38 -2.28
CA PHE A 135 1.19 3.05 -2.01
C PHE A 135 -0.15 2.85 -2.71
N THR A 136 -1.08 3.80 -2.58
CA THR A 136 -2.43 3.68 -3.17
C THR A 136 -2.41 3.68 -4.70
N ASN A 137 -1.62 4.54 -5.35
CA ASN A 137 -1.66 4.70 -6.80
C ASN A 137 -1.20 3.44 -7.56
N LYS A 138 -0.33 2.62 -6.95
CA LYS A 138 0.17 1.39 -7.57
C LYS A 138 -0.56 0.16 -7.06
N ALA A 139 -0.89 0.11 -5.78
CA ALA A 139 -1.47 -1.08 -5.17
C ALA A 139 -2.98 -1.22 -5.43
N CYS A 140 -3.72 -0.13 -5.70
CA CYS A 140 -5.13 -0.26 -6.08
C CYS A 140 -5.36 -0.91 -7.45
N ALA A 141 -4.31 -1.14 -8.25
CA ALA A 141 -4.40 -1.96 -9.45
C ALA A 141 -4.31 -3.47 -9.15
N LEU A 142 -3.91 -3.83 -7.93
CA LEU A 142 -3.68 -5.22 -7.49
C LEU A 142 -4.85 -5.79 -6.69
N SER A 143 -5.51 -4.95 -5.89
CA SER A 143 -6.62 -5.35 -5.02
C SER A 143 -7.69 -4.27 -4.96
N ASP A 144 -8.94 -4.72 -4.89
CA ASP A 144 -10.09 -3.84 -4.71
C ASP A 144 -10.20 -3.27 -3.30
N ASP A 145 -9.64 -3.98 -2.30
CA ASP A 145 -9.70 -3.64 -0.89
C ASP A 145 -8.30 -3.27 -0.36
N VAL A 146 -8.29 -2.45 0.70
CA VAL A 146 -7.10 -2.13 1.49
C VAL A 146 -7.39 -2.39 2.96
N THR A 147 -6.41 -2.94 3.67
CA THR A 147 -6.46 -3.11 5.13
C THR A 147 -5.40 -2.25 5.79
N LEU A 148 -5.81 -1.36 6.69
CA LEU A 148 -4.95 -0.49 7.49
C LEU A 148 -4.89 -1.03 8.91
N ARG A 149 -3.69 -1.18 9.46
CA ARG A 149 -3.51 -1.52 10.88
C ARG A 149 -2.72 -0.44 11.60
N LEU A 150 -3.27 0.00 12.72
CA LEU A 150 -2.83 1.19 13.45
C LEU A 150 -2.58 0.86 14.93
N SER A 151 -1.49 1.40 15.48
CA SER A 151 -1.21 1.46 16.92
C SER A 151 -0.22 2.60 17.17
N ALA A 152 -0.20 3.16 18.39
CA ALA A 152 0.56 4.37 18.71
C ALA A 152 2.08 4.22 18.61
N GLU A 153 2.61 3.02 18.88
CA GLU A 153 4.06 2.78 18.98
C GLU A 153 4.61 1.97 17.81
N THR A 154 3.81 1.75 16.77
CA THR A 154 4.18 0.89 15.64
C THR A 154 3.99 1.61 14.31
N PRO A 155 4.76 1.24 13.25
CA PRO A 155 4.48 1.72 11.91
C PRO A 155 3.07 1.33 11.46
N LEU A 156 2.40 2.24 10.74
CA LEU A 156 1.18 1.91 10.01
C LEU A 156 1.50 0.78 9.03
N MET A 157 0.73 -0.30 9.13
CA MET A 157 0.79 -1.41 8.19
C MET A 157 -0.37 -1.29 7.20
N ILE A 158 -0.05 -1.43 5.91
CA ILE A 158 -1.01 -1.32 4.82
C ILE A 158 -0.90 -2.57 3.94
N ASP A 159 -1.99 -3.32 3.89
CA ASP A 159 -2.08 -4.62 3.22
C ASP A 159 -2.98 -4.54 1.98
N TYR A 160 -2.46 -5.08 0.87
CA TYR A 160 -3.20 -5.29 -0.39
C TYR A 160 -3.07 -6.76 -0.82
N CYS A 161 -4.19 -7.45 -0.96
CA CYS A 161 -4.20 -8.87 -1.32
C CYS A 161 -3.97 -9.06 -2.82
N VAL A 162 -3.06 -9.97 -3.19
CA VAL A 162 -2.85 -10.31 -4.60
C VAL A 162 -4.04 -11.13 -5.10
N ALA A 163 -4.70 -10.69 -6.18
CA ALA A 163 -5.88 -11.36 -6.73
C ALA A 163 -6.97 -11.62 -5.67
N ASP A 164 -7.14 -10.64 -4.78
CA ASP A 164 -8.12 -10.59 -3.70
C ASP A 164 -8.13 -11.81 -2.76
N SER A 165 -7.00 -12.52 -2.67
CA SER A 165 -6.80 -13.62 -1.73
C SER A 165 -5.44 -13.54 -1.06
N PRO A 166 -5.38 -13.52 0.29
CA PRO A 166 -4.12 -13.51 1.02
C PRO A 166 -3.31 -14.80 0.80
N GLU A 167 -3.95 -15.92 0.44
CA GLU A 167 -3.27 -17.19 0.14
C GLU A 167 -2.44 -17.11 -1.16
N LYS A 168 -2.85 -16.25 -2.10
CA LYS A 168 -2.14 -16.03 -3.36
C LYS A 168 -1.00 -15.03 -3.23
N GLY A 169 -0.97 -14.28 -2.14
CA GLY A 169 0.09 -13.33 -1.82
C GLY A 169 -0.43 -12.01 -1.27
N LEU A 170 0.50 -11.23 -0.75
CA LEU A 170 0.22 -9.96 -0.10
C LEU A 170 1.33 -8.96 -0.45
N VAL A 171 0.93 -7.73 -0.79
CA VAL A 171 1.84 -6.58 -0.77
C VAL A 171 1.58 -5.80 0.49
N ARG A 172 2.60 -5.74 1.36
CA ARG A 172 2.56 -5.07 2.66
C ARG A 172 3.51 -3.89 2.69
N TYR A 173 3.00 -2.72 3.03
CA TYR A 173 3.79 -1.51 3.29
C TYR A 173 3.82 -1.21 4.78
N PHE A 174 4.96 -0.71 5.24
CA PHE A 174 5.13 -0.15 6.58
C PHE A 174 5.48 1.32 6.47
N LEU A 175 4.76 2.17 7.20
CA LEU A 175 4.99 3.60 7.24
C LEU A 175 5.12 4.06 8.68
N ALA A 176 6.33 4.49 9.05
CA ALA A 176 6.55 5.07 10.37
C ALA A 176 5.69 6.33 10.55
N PRO A 177 5.09 6.52 11.73
CA PRO A 177 4.40 7.75 12.05
C PRO A 177 5.40 8.92 12.05
N LYS A 178 4.91 10.11 11.71
CA LYS A 178 5.62 11.35 11.95
C LYS A 178 5.40 11.78 13.39
N LEU A 179 6.45 12.28 14.02
CA LEU A 179 6.30 13.09 15.22
C LEU A 179 5.53 14.34 14.80
N ASP A 180 4.40 14.62 15.46
CA ASP A 180 3.63 15.83 15.22
C ASP A 180 4.48 16.99 15.78
N ASP A 181 5.08 17.79 14.91
CA ASP A 181 5.53 19.13 15.29
C ASP A 181 4.23 19.93 15.52
N GLU A 182 3.97 20.35 16.76
CA GLU A 182 2.76 21.11 17.14
C GLU A 182 2.39 22.22 16.13
#